data_AF-A0A922WGP1-F1
#
_entry.id   AF-A0A922WGP1-F1
#
_cell.length_a   1.000
_cell.length_b   1.000
_cell.length_c   1.000
_cell.angle_alpha   90.00
_cell.angle_beta   90.00
_cell.angle_gamma   90.00
#
_symmetry.space_group_name_H-M   'P 1'
#
loop_
_entity.id
_entity.type
_entity.pdbx_description
1 polymer ?
#
loop_
_entity_poly.entity_id
_entity_poly.type
_entity_poly.pdbx_seq_one_letter_code
_entity_poly.pdbx_strand_id
1 'polypeptide(L)'
;MQPTIDQPFKFKFQFSDQNGNATSVFSLKGSFDGQALQLDKESLVIAGLLNVVRRQNRMVLTGIRDEGEVVQFILILSSKGVAAQLKQAVDIARSAHWAKVHREQLVAAGRGSSYRDATCPHCTATIILSDLPVTPQLFCPFCEALTTVAASAEPPANEKEFRLCDECGMFSHPQKFTIFYFYFLLVVYGFWTNEKWCCRACMRKDAWKMLAGNFLFVLGVPVAITQLIRAYSGSY
;
A
#
# COMPACT_ATOMS: atom_id res chain seq x y z
N MET A 1 -15.86 -9.42 9.41
CA MET A 1 -17.23 -9.36 8.89
C MET A 1 -17.19 -8.50 7.65
N GLN A 2 -17.58 -9.02 6.48
CA GLN A 2 -17.62 -8.23 5.26
C GLN A 2 -18.82 -7.28 5.31
N PRO A 3 -18.68 -6.02 4.89
CA PRO A 3 -19.79 -5.08 4.85
C PRO A 3 -20.85 -5.55 3.87
N THR A 4 -22.11 -5.31 4.20
CA THR A 4 -23.26 -5.60 3.34
C THR A 4 -24.15 -4.36 3.23
N ILE A 5 -25.12 -4.40 2.31
CA ILE A 5 -26.13 -3.33 2.15
C ILE A 5 -26.87 -3.06 3.48
N ASP A 6 -27.21 -4.12 4.22
CA ASP A 6 -27.92 -4.02 5.50
C ASP A 6 -27.01 -3.55 6.65
N GLN A 7 -25.71 -3.78 6.55
CA GLN A 7 -24.71 -3.42 7.56
C GLN A 7 -23.48 -2.79 6.91
N PRO A 8 -23.59 -1.53 6.41
CA PRO A 8 -22.50 -0.88 5.75
C PRO A 8 -21.42 -0.46 6.76
N PHE A 9 -20.16 -0.56 6.35
CA PHE A 9 -19.03 -0.08 7.11
C PHE A 9 -19.01 1.46 7.05
N LYS A 10 -19.36 2.10 8.16
CA LYS A 10 -19.41 3.56 8.29
C LYS A 10 -18.09 4.10 8.83
N PHE A 11 -17.60 5.19 8.25
CA PHE A 11 -16.35 5.82 8.66
C PHE A 11 -16.41 7.35 8.53
N LYS A 12 -15.44 8.01 9.15
CA LYS A 12 -15.23 9.46 9.03
C LYS A 12 -13.93 9.72 8.28
N PHE A 13 -13.94 10.73 7.41
CA PHE A 13 -12.79 11.08 6.60
C PHE A 13 -12.74 12.59 6.30
N GLN A 14 -11.62 13.06 5.76
CA GLN A 14 -11.46 14.35 5.10
C GLN A 14 -10.87 14.11 3.72
N PHE A 15 -11.23 14.93 2.73
CA PHE A 15 -10.49 14.95 1.49
C PHE A 15 -9.13 15.62 1.71
N SER A 16 -8.16 15.23 0.91
CA SER A 16 -6.82 15.81 0.90
C SER A 16 -6.54 16.45 -0.45
N ASP A 17 -5.84 17.58 -0.42
CA ASP A 17 -5.26 18.19 -1.60
C ASP A 17 -4.05 17.39 -2.11
N GLN A 18 -3.46 17.85 -3.22
CA GLN A 18 -2.25 17.26 -3.81
C GLN A 18 -1.01 17.36 -2.91
N ASN A 19 -1.01 18.27 -1.93
CA ASN A 19 0.07 18.45 -0.96
C ASN A 19 -0.10 17.56 0.28
N GLY A 20 -1.19 16.79 0.38
CA GLY A 20 -1.47 15.96 1.54
C GLY A 20 -2.18 16.71 2.69
N ASN A 21 -2.67 17.93 2.48
CA ASN A 21 -3.38 18.69 3.51
C ASN A 21 -4.88 18.43 3.43
N ALA A 22 -5.54 18.40 4.59
CA ALA A 22 -7.00 18.28 4.64
C ALA A 22 -7.65 19.50 3.97
N THR A 23 -8.61 19.27 3.08
CA THR A 23 -9.35 20.35 2.40
C THR A 23 -10.46 20.93 3.27
N SER A 24 -10.87 20.24 4.33
CA SER A 24 -11.94 20.65 5.24
C SER A 24 -11.54 20.56 6.71
N VAL A 25 -12.04 21.51 7.52
CA VAL A 25 -11.83 21.51 8.98
C VAL A 25 -12.62 20.38 9.65
N PHE A 26 -13.81 20.08 9.16
CA PHE A 26 -14.67 19.03 9.71
C PHE A 26 -14.55 17.73 8.92
N SER A 27 -14.67 16.61 9.64
CA SER A 27 -14.74 15.28 9.03
C SER A 27 -16.09 15.04 8.35
N LEU A 28 -16.05 14.58 7.12
CA LEU A 28 -17.19 14.04 6.37
C LEU A 28 -17.47 12.59 6.79
N LYS A 29 -18.65 12.09 6.41
CA LYS A 29 -19.06 10.69 6.66
C LYS A 29 -19.01 9.92 5.34
N GLY A 30 -18.44 8.72 5.39
CA GLY A 30 -18.44 7.77 4.29
C GLY A 30 -19.02 6.44 4.72
N SER A 31 -19.45 5.65 3.74
CA SER A 31 -19.95 4.30 3.96
C SER A 31 -19.53 3.37 2.84
N PHE A 32 -19.30 2.11 3.17
CA PHE A 32 -19.05 1.06 2.19
C PHE A 32 -19.97 -0.13 2.47
N ASP A 33 -20.73 -0.55 1.48
CA ASP A 33 -21.77 -1.60 1.60
C ASP A 33 -21.39 -2.93 0.92
N GLY A 34 -20.16 -3.04 0.40
CA GLY A 34 -19.71 -4.20 -0.38
C GLY A 34 -19.82 -4.03 -1.89
N GLN A 35 -20.59 -3.05 -2.38
CA GLN A 35 -20.80 -2.79 -3.81
C GLN A 35 -20.40 -1.38 -4.22
N ALA A 36 -20.71 -0.39 -3.38
CA ALA A 36 -20.43 1.02 -3.61
C ALA A 36 -19.77 1.65 -2.38
N LEU A 37 -18.79 2.49 -2.65
CA LEU A 37 -18.13 3.35 -1.69
C LEU A 37 -18.72 4.75 -1.80
N GLN A 38 -19.47 5.15 -0.78
CA GLN A 38 -20.04 6.48 -0.67
C GLN A 38 -19.10 7.40 0.12
N LEU A 39 -18.73 8.52 -0.47
CA LEU A 39 -17.83 9.55 0.05
C LEU A 39 -18.54 10.91 0.02
N ASP A 40 -19.32 11.21 1.06
CA ASP A 40 -20.19 12.39 1.10
C ASP A 40 -21.17 12.40 -0.09
N LYS A 41 -21.03 13.33 -1.03
CA LYS A 41 -21.85 13.42 -2.25
C LYS A 41 -21.36 12.53 -3.39
N GLU A 42 -20.15 11.99 -3.29
CA GLU A 42 -19.54 11.18 -4.33
C GLU A 42 -19.82 9.69 -4.10
N SER A 43 -20.06 8.95 -5.18
CA SER A 43 -20.24 7.51 -5.16
C SER A 43 -19.27 6.83 -6.12
N LEU A 44 -18.64 5.76 -5.66
CA LEU A 44 -17.75 4.93 -6.46
C LEU A 44 -18.21 3.48 -6.39
N VAL A 45 -18.66 2.94 -7.51
CA VAL A 45 -18.94 1.50 -7.62
C VAL A 45 -17.64 0.71 -7.63
N ILE A 46 -17.63 -0.44 -6.95
CA ILE A 46 -16.45 -1.32 -6.85
C ILE A 46 -15.96 -1.77 -8.23
N ALA A 47 -16.88 -1.94 -9.19
CA ALA A 47 -16.55 -2.28 -10.57
C ALA A 47 -15.64 -1.25 -11.25
N GLY A 48 -15.83 0.03 -10.94
CA GLY A 48 -15.04 1.13 -11.48
C GLY A 48 -13.74 1.38 -10.71
N LEU A 49 -13.53 0.75 -9.56
CA LEU A 49 -12.38 1.03 -8.71
C LEU A 49 -11.13 0.30 -9.21
N LEU A 50 -10.17 1.05 -9.75
CA LEU A 50 -8.94 0.54 -10.36
C LEU A 50 -7.83 0.30 -9.33
N ASN A 51 -7.64 1.21 -8.38
CA ASN A 51 -6.55 1.08 -7.41
C ASN A 51 -6.93 1.64 -6.03
N VAL A 52 -6.42 1.00 -4.99
CA VAL A 52 -6.62 1.37 -3.58
C VAL A 52 -5.29 1.23 -2.86
N VAL A 53 -4.64 2.37 -2.61
CA VAL A 53 -3.36 2.41 -1.89
C VAL A 53 -3.58 3.03 -0.53
N ARG A 54 -2.98 2.46 0.51
CA ARG A 54 -3.05 3.01 1.87
C ARG A 54 -1.66 3.27 2.40
N ARG A 55 -1.45 4.46 2.96
CA ARG A 55 -0.28 4.78 3.79
C ARG A 55 -0.76 5.34 5.13
N GLN A 56 -0.56 4.59 6.21
CA GLN A 56 -1.05 4.92 7.55
C GLN A 56 -2.58 5.13 7.60
N ASN A 57 -3.05 6.32 7.96
CA ASN A 57 -4.46 6.73 7.94
C ASN A 57 -4.87 7.40 6.62
N ARG A 58 -3.99 7.46 5.64
CA ARG A 58 -4.29 8.04 4.32
C ARG A 58 -4.58 6.95 3.32
N MET A 59 -5.53 7.21 2.43
CA MET A 59 -5.94 6.28 1.39
C MET A 59 -6.08 7.02 0.07
N VAL A 60 -5.50 6.46 -0.99
CA VAL A 60 -5.66 6.94 -2.36
C VAL A 60 -6.54 5.94 -3.09
N LEU A 61 -7.62 6.44 -3.66
CA LEU A 61 -8.57 5.69 -4.47
C LEU A 61 -8.49 6.20 -5.89
N THR A 62 -8.31 5.29 -6.84
CA THR A 62 -8.34 5.60 -8.27
C THR A 62 -9.41 4.74 -8.91
N GLY A 63 -10.29 5.34 -9.68
CA GLY A 63 -11.36 4.63 -10.35
C GLY A 63 -11.87 5.35 -11.59
N ILE A 64 -12.83 4.73 -12.26
CA ILE A 64 -13.53 5.25 -13.42
C ILE A 64 -15.00 5.44 -13.05
N ARG A 65 -15.57 6.61 -13.38
CA ARG A 65 -17.03 6.86 -13.28
C ARG A 65 -17.75 6.39 -14.53
N ASP A 66 -19.09 6.36 -14.48
CA ASP A 66 -19.95 5.89 -15.57
C ASP A 66 -19.70 6.58 -16.93
N GLU A 67 -19.17 7.80 -16.93
CA GLU A 67 -18.81 8.56 -18.14
C GLU A 67 -17.41 8.26 -18.69
N GLY A 68 -16.68 7.30 -18.11
CA GLY A 68 -15.29 6.97 -18.48
C GLY A 68 -14.24 7.90 -17.88
N GLU A 69 -14.65 8.90 -17.09
CA GLU A 69 -13.73 9.82 -16.41
C GLU A 69 -12.93 9.10 -15.32
N VAL A 70 -11.61 9.21 -15.38
CA VAL A 70 -10.71 8.73 -14.33
C VAL A 70 -10.71 9.72 -13.18
N VAL A 71 -11.12 9.26 -12.00
CA VAL A 71 -11.15 10.07 -10.79
C VAL A 71 -10.17 9.53 -9.76
N GLN A 72 -9.56 10.45 -9.02
CA GLN A 72 -8.68 10.14 -7.90
C GLN A 72 -9.15 10.87 -6.64
N PHE A 73 -9.33 10.11 -5.56
CA PHE A 73 -9.62 10.67 -4.24
C PHE A 73 -8.49 10.36 -3.28
N ILE A 74 -8.02 11.38 -2.57
CA ILE A 74 -7.08 11.22 -1.46
C ILE A 74 -7.85 11.48 -0.18
N LEU A 75 -7.94 10.47 0.68
CA LEU A 75 -8.70 10.49 1.91
C LEU A 75 -7.76 10.47 3.12
N ILE A 76 -8.07 11.28 4.12
CA ILE A 76 -7.49 11.22 5.46
C ILE A 76 -8.56 10.63 6.38
N LEU A 77 -8.31 9.42 6.88
CA LEU A 77 -9.25 8.67 7.71
C LEU A 77 -8.98 8.97 9.19
N SER A 78 -10.00 8.75 10.02
CA SER A 78 -9.93 8.99 11.47
C SER A 78 -8.80 8.25 12.19
N SER A 79 -8.40 7.07 11.70
CA SER A 79 -7.26 6.33 12.25
C SER A 79 -6.63 5.37 11.24
N LYS A 80 -5.41 4.92 11.54
CA LYS A 80 -4.71 3.84 10.80
C LYS A 80 -5.52 2.55 10.78
N GLY A 81 -6.24 2.24 11.86
CA GLY A 81 -7.08 1.05 11.99
C GLY A 81 -8.28 1.09 11.07
N VAL A 82 -9.00 2.23 11.04
CA VAL A 82 -10.13 2.44 10.13
C VAL A 82 -9.68 2.37 8.67
N ALA A 83 -8.55 3.01 8.33
CA ALA A 83 -8.00 2.92 6.99
C ALA A 83 -7.61 1.48 6.59
N ALA A 84 -7.10 0.68 7.53
CA ALA A 84 -6.77 -0.73 7.30
C ALA A 84 -8.04 -1.56 7.01
N GLN A 85 -9.06 -1.41 7.85
CA GLN A 85 -10.33 -2.14 7.71
C GLN A 85 -11.06 -1.77 6.42
N LEU A 86 -11.14 -0.48 6.10
CA LEU A 86 -11.77 -0.02 4.87
C LEU A 86 -11.02 -0.52 3.63
N LYS A 87 -9.69 -0.40 3.58
CA LYS A 87 -8.89 -0.94 2.47
C LYS A 87 -9.14 -2.44 2.30
N GLN A 88 -9.09 -3.20 3.39
CA GLN A 88 -9.31 -4.65 3.34
C GLN A 88 -10.71 -4.98 2.79
N ALA A 89 -11.76 -4.34 3.29
CA ALA A 89 -13.13 -4.59 2.85
C ALA A 89 -13.31 -4.28 1.35
N VAL A 90 -12.81 -3.14 0.91
CA VAL A 90 -12.87 -2.70 -0.50
C VAL A 90 -12.07 -3.64 -1.40
N ASP A 91 -10.86 -4.02 -0.99
CA ASP A 91 -10.00 -4.91 -1.76
C ASP A 91 -10.61 -6.30 -1.93
N ILE A 92 -11.23 -6.85 -0.88
CA ILE A 92 -11.91 -8.15 -0.99
C ILE A 92 -13.05 -8.09 -1.99
N ALA A 93 -13.94 -7.09 -1.87
CA ALA A 93 -15.06 -6.91 -2.79
C ALA A 93 -14.59 -6.73 -4.23
N ARG A 94 -13.60 -5.87 -4.43
CA ARG A 94 -12.98 -5.60 -5.74
C ARG A 94 -12.35 -6.85 -6.34
N SER A 95 -11.60 -7.61 -5.55
CA SER A 95 -10.93 -8.83 -5.99
C SER A 95 -11.93 -9.88 -6.50
N ALA A 96 -13.05 -10.06 -5.80
CA ALA A 96 -14.10 -10.99 -6.19
C ALA A 96 -14.80 -10.54 -7.49
N HIS A 97 -15.06 -9.23 -7.63
CA HIS A 97 -15.64 -8.68 -8.84
C HIS A 97 -14.71 -8.86 -10.06
N TRP A 98 -13.44 -8.50 -9.93
CA TRP A 98 -12.45 -8.66 -11.00
C TRP A 98 -12.26 -10.11 -11.42
N ALA A 99 -12.21 -11.02 -10.45
CA ALA A 99 -12.14 -12.46 -10.70
C ALA A 99 -13.34 -12.95 -11.53
N LYS A 100 -14.55 -12.52 -11.18
CA LYS A 100 -15.78 -12.84 -11.93
C LYS A 100 -15.71 -12.30 -13.37
N VAL A 101 -15.41 -11.02 -13.54
CA VAL A 101 -15.34 -10.37 -14.87
C VAL A 101 -14.27 -11.05 -15.73
N HIS A 102 -13.09 -11.32 -15.17
CA HIS A 102 -12.01 -11.97 -15.90
C HIS A 102 -12.36 -13.41 -16.32
N ARG A 103 -13.05 -14.16 -15.46
CA ARG A 103 -13.58 -15.49 -15.79
C ARG A 103 -14.57 -15.42 -16.96
N GLU A 104 -15.52 -14.48 -16.91
CA GLU A 104 -16.51 -14.27 -17.98
C GLU A 104 -15.82 -13.91 -19.30
N GLN A 105 -14.81 -13.05 -19.28
CA GLN A 105 -13.99 -12.69 -20.46
C GLN A 105 -13.28 -13.92 -21.05
N LEU A 106 -12.66 -14.76 -20.23
CA LEU A 106 -11.99 -15.98 -20.71
C LEU A 106 -12.99 -16.98 -21.28
N VAL A 107 -14.16 -17.14 -20.66
CA VAL A 107 -15.23 -18.00 -21.20
C VAL A 107 -15.72 -17.49 -22.55
N ALA A 108 -15.98 -16.18 -22.68
CA ALA A 108 -16.38 -15.56 -23.95
C ALA A 108 -15.31 -15.71 -25.05
N ALA A 109 -14.03 -15.73 -24.66
CA ALA A 109 -12.91 -15.96 -25.57
C ALA A 109 -12.64 -17.46 -25.86
N GLY A 110 -13.47 -18.39 -25.38
CA GLY A 110 -13.27 -19.83 -25.55
C GLY A 110 -12.11 -20.43 -24.72
N ARG A 111 -11.55 -19.65 -23.78
CA ARG A 111 -10.42 -19.99 -22.91
C ARG A 111 -10.85 -20.20 -21.44
N GLY A 112 -12.12 -20.50 -21.18
CA GLY A 112 -12.64 -20.64 -19.82
C GLY A 112 -11.89 -21.68 -18.96
N SER A 113 -11.34 -22.73 -19.56
CA SER A 113 -10.55 -23.77 -18.87
C SER A 113 -9.19 -23.30 -18.37
N SER A 114 -8.65 -22.18 -18.88
CA SER A 114 -7.38 -21.63 -18.39
C SER A 114 -7.53 -20.72 -17.17
N TYR A 115 -8.78 -20.40 -16.77
CA TYR A 115 -9.03 -19.59 -15.59
C TYR A 115 -8.54 -20.32 -14.33
N ARG A 116 -7.69 -19.65 -13.56
CA ARG A 116 -7.23 -20.11 -12.25
C ARG A 116 -7.29 -18.95 -11.28
N ASP A 117 -7.70 -19.22 -10.05
CA ASP A 117 -7.64 -18.29 -8.94
C ASP A 117 -7.19 -18.98 -7.64
N ALA A 118 -6.86 -18.16 -6.65
CA ALA A 118 -6.59 -18.61 -5.29
C ALA A 118 -7.11 -17.58 -4.29
N THR A 119 -7.57 -18.05 -3.14
CA THR A 119 -7.97 -17.19 -2.03
C THR A 119 -6.76 -16.89 -1.16
N CYS A 120 -6.47 -15.61 -0.92
CA CYS A 120 -5.40 -15.20 -0.03
C CYS A 120 -5.69 -15.66 1.42
N PRO A 121 -4.78 -16.40 2.08
CA PRO A 121 -4.99 -16.88 3.45
C PRO A 121 -4.93 -15.77 4.51
N HIS A 122 -4.48 -14.56 4.15
CA HIS A 122 -4.35 -13.44 5.08
C HIS A 122 -5.51 -12.43 4.99
N CYS A 123 -5.93 -12.08 3.78
CA CYS A 123 -6.96 -11.09 3.59
C CYS A 123 -8.22 -11.62 2.90
N THR A 124 -8.28 -12.89 2.55
CA THR A 124 -9.41 -13.55 1.85
C THR A 124 -9.75 -12.98 0.47
N ALA A 125 -8.90 -12.13 -0.10
CA ALA A 125 -9.08 -11.62 -1.46
C ALA A 125 -8.84 -12.73 -2.50
N THR A 126 -9.56 -12.67 -3.62
CA THR A 126 -9.42 -13.58 -4.76
C THR A 126 -8.30 -13.10 -5.67
N ILE A 127 -7.27 -13.91 -5.84
CA ILE A 127 -6.10 -13.62 -6.67
C ILE A 127 -6.27 -14.37 -7.98
N ILE A 128 -6.30 -13.65 -9.09
CA ILE A 128 -6.34 -14.23 -10.43
C ILE A 128 -4.94 -14.76 -10.76
N LEU A 129 -4.85 -16.05 -11.08
CA LEU A 129 -3.63 -16.77 -11.44
C LEU A 129 -3.63 -17.24 -12.90
N SER A 130 -4.64 -16.85 -13.68
CA SER A 130 -4.64 -17.02 -15.14
C SER A 130 -3.31 -16.53 -15.71
N ASP A 131 -2.74 -17.31 -16.64
CA ASP A 131 -1.49 -16.99 -17.34
C ASP A 131 -0.20 -16.92 -16.47
N LEU A 132 -0.28 -17.08 -15.14
CA LEU A 132 0.90 -17.12 -14.26
C LEU A 132 1.50 -18.53 -14.13
N PRO A 133 2.83 -18.70 -14.06
CA PRO A 133 3.41 -20.01 -13.77
C PRO A 133 2.98 -20.50 -12.38
N VAL A 134 2.87 -21.83 -12.21
CA VAL A 134 2.62 -22.42 -10.89
C VAL A 134 3.89 -22.27 -10.06
N THR A 135 3.77 -21.58 -8.93
CA THR A 135 4.87 -21.34 -7.99
C THR A 135 4.51 -21.87 -6.60
N PRO A 136 5.51 -22.26 -5.79
CA PRO A 136 5.25 -22.71 -4.41
C PRO A 136 4.82 -21.57 -3.47
N GLN A 137 4.99 -20.32 -3.92
CA GLN A 137 4.64 -19.11 -3.19
C GLN A 137 3.56 -18.33 -3.94
N LEU A 138 2.66 -17.72 -3.17
CA LEU A 138 1.56 -16.89 -3.62
C LEU A 138 1.78 -15.47 -3.10
N PHE A 139 1.82 -14.49 -4.00
CA PHE A 139 1.82 -13.08 -3.64
C PHE A 139 0.42 -12.49 -3.80
N CYS A 140 -0.08 -11.83 -2.75
CA CYS A 140 -1.36 -11.14 -2.79
C CYS A 140 -1.16 -9.64 -3.10
N PRO A 141 -1.61 -9.13 -4.25
CA PRO A 141 -1.46 -7.70 -4.60
C PRO A 141 -2.34 -6.78 -3.73
N PHE A 142 -3.31 -7.33 -3.00
CA PHE A 142 -4.25 -6.54 -2.19
C PHE A 142 -3.71 -6.20 -0.80
N CYS A 143 -3.22 -7.22 -0.08
CA CYS A 143 -2.63 -7.06 1.26
C CYS A 143 -1.10 -7.07 1.27
N GLU A 144 -0.47 -7.24 0.09
CA GLU A 144 0.98 -7.27 -0.14
C GLU A 144 1.70 -8.39 0.63
N ALA A 145 0.97 -9.42 1.06
CA ALA A 145 1.55 -10.54 1.77
C ALA A 145 2.03 -11.63 0.79
N LEU A 146 3.19 -12.19 1.10
CA LEU A 146 3.70 -13.41 0.49
C LEU A 146 3.28 -14.60 1.37
N THR A 147 2.90 -15.71 0.75
CA THR A 147 2.57 -16.94 1.47
C THR A 147 3.06 -18.16 0.71
N THR A 148 3.77 -19.04 1.40
CA THR A 148 4.11 -20.36 0.88
C THR A 148 2.88 -21.26 0.92
N VAL A 149 2.46 -21.74 -0.25
CA VAL A 149 1.25 -22.57 -0.44
C VAL A 149 1.57 -24.02 -0.77
N ALA A 150 2.80 -24.32 -1.19
CA ALA A 150 3.23 -25.69 -1.43
C ALA A 150 3.46 -26.44 -0.11
N ALA A 151 2.80 -27.59 0.04
CA ALA A 151 2.94 -28.45 1.22
C ALA A 151 4.37 -29.01 1.43
N SER A 152 5.19 -29.02 0.37
CA SER A 152 6.56 -29.53 0.38
C SER A 152 7.62 -28.48 0.71
N ALA A 153 7.24 -27.21 0.93
CA ALA A 153 8.17 -26.12 1.18
C ALA A 153 8.01 -25.60 2.60
N GLU A 154 9.13 -25.45 3.31
CA GLU A 154 9.14 -24.76 4.60
C GLU A 154 9.02 -23.25 4.37
N PRO A 155 8.03 -22.57 4.97
CA PRO A 155 7.90 -21.13 4.85
C PRO A 155 9.09 -20.45 5.54
N PRO A 156 9.66 -19.38 4.94
CA PRO A 156 10.67 -18.60 5.62
C PRO A 156 10.10 -17.99 6.91
N ALA A 157 10.97 -17.81 7.92
CA ALA A 157 10.59 -17.14 9.15
C ALA A 157 9.99 -15.76 8.83
N ASN A 158 8.90 -15.40 9.51
CA ASN A 158 8.21 -14.12 9.36
C ASN A 158 7.78 -13.78 7.91
N GLU A 159 7.49 -14.77 7.06
CA GLU A 159 7.12 -14.56 5.64
C GLU A 159 6.06 -13.47 5.42
N LYS A 160 5.08 -13.39 6.33
CA LYS A 160 3.97 -12.43 6.29
C LYS A 160 4.40 -10.98 6.43
N GLU A 161 5.59 -10.71 6.93
CA GLU A 161 6.14 -9.38 7.13
C GLU A 161 6.95 -8.89 5.92
N PHE A 162 7.34 -9.80 5.02
CA PHE A 162 8.01 -9.39 3.79
C PHE A 162 7.07 -8.56 2.92
N ARG A 163 7.57 -7.41 2.47
CA ARG A 163 6.92 -6.49 1.54
C ARG A 163 7.91 -6.12 0.44
N LEU A 164 7.39 -5.68 -0.69
CA LEU A 164 8.21 -5.17 -1.78
C LEU A 164 8.93 -3.89 -1.32
N CYS A 165 10.22 -3.77 -1.62
CA CYS A 165 10.96 -2.54 -1.38
C CYS A 165 10.66 -1.51 -2.49
N ASP A 166 10.24 -0.29 -2.13
CA ASP A 166 9.95 0.78 -3.11
C ASP A 166 11.17 1.14 -3.98
N GLU A 167 12.39 1.00 -3.45
CA GLU A 167 13.63 1.36 -4.16
C GLU A 167 14.18 0.25 -5.08
N CYS A 168 14.24 -1.01 -4.63
CA CYS A 168 14.88 -2.09 -5.40
C CYS A 168 13.91 -3.16 -5.92
N GLY A 169 12.63 -3.12 -5.55
CA GLY A 169 11.62 -4.10 -5.97
C GLY A 169 11.79 -5.50 -5.36
N MET A 170 12.78 -5.73 -4.49
CA MET A 170 12.96 -7.02 -3.83
C MET A 170 12.07 -7.14 -2.59
N PHE A 171 11.59 -8.36 -2.30
CA PHE A 171 10.91 -8.67 -1.04
C PHE A 171 11.89 -8.59 0.14
N SER A 172 11.54 -7.78 1.14
CA SER A 172 12.31 -7.59 2.36
C SER A 172 11.42 -7.00 3.46
N HIS A 173 11.99 -6.51 4.56
CA HIS A 173 11.25 -5.75 5.58
C HIS A 173 11.52 -4.25 5.38
N PRO A 174 10.81 -3.55 4.47
CA PRO A 174 11.00 -2.13 4.28
C PRO A 174 10.60 -1.37 5.54
N GLN A 175 11.44 -0.42 5.93
CA GLN A 175 11.21 0.42 7.09
C GLN A 175 11.23 1.89 6.68
N LYS A 176 10.57 2.72 7.50
CA LYS A 176 10.64 4.17 7.36
C LYS A 176 12.08 4.63 7.64
N PHE A 177 12.70 5.22 6.62
CA PHE A 177 14.03 5.79 6.62
C PHE A 177 13.94 7.29 6.35
N THR A 178 14.60 8.09 7.18
CA THR A 178 14.63 9.54 7.03
C THR A 178 16.02 9.96 6.58
N ILE A 179 16.09 10.56 5.39
CA ILE A 179 17.29 11.18 4.87
C ILE A 179 17.29 12.63 5.34
N PHE A 180 18.40 13.04 5.95
CA PHE A 180 18.57 14.37 6.50
C PHE A 180 19.93 14.91 6.05
N TYR A 181 19.92 15.98 5.28
CA TYR A 181 21.13 16.75 4.97
C TYR A 181 21.05 18.09 5.68
N PHE A 182 22.14 18.46 6.33
CA PHE A 182 22.31 19.78 6.94
C PHE A 182 23.52 20.45 6.32
N TYR A 183 23.36 21.68 5.87
CA TYR A 183 24.48 22.50 5.41
C TYR A 183 24.51 23.81 6.19
N PHE A 184 25.72 24.20 6.57
CA PHE A 184 26.01 25.44 7.27
C PHE A 184 27.18 26.14 6.58
N LEU A 185 26.88 27.23 5.90
CA LEU A 185 27.85 28.22 5.44
C LEU A 185 27.77 29.41 6.39
N LEU A 186 28.89 30.11 6.62
CA LEU A 186 29.07 31.18 7.64
C LEU A 186 27.89 32.18 7.82
N VAL A 187 27.05 32.38 6.80
CA VAL A 187 25.88 33.29 6.83
C VAL A 187 24.57 32.62 6.38
N VAL A 188 24.60 31.37 5.91
CA VAL A 188 23.43 30.66 5.39
C VAL A 188 23.40 29.25 5.93
N TYR A 189 22.31 28.90 6.62
CA TYR A 189 22.02 27.53 7.03
C TYR A 189 20.78 27.03 6.30
N GLY A 190 20.74 25.73 6.05
CA GLY A 190 19.56 25.08 5.54
C GLY A 190 19.59 23.59 5.85
N PHE A 191 18.41 22.99 5.77
CA PHE A 191 18.27 21.56 5.93
C PHE A 191 17.34 21.03 4.86
N TRP A 192 17.62 19.80 4.44
CA TRP A 192 16.75 19.05 3.57
C TRP A 192 16.40 17.74 4.25
N THR A 193 15.11 17.43 4.30
CA THR A 193 14.60 16.19 4.88
C THR A 193 13.72 15.48 3.88
N ASN A 194 13.86 14.16 3.78
CA ASN A 194 13.02 13.32 2.96
C ASN A 194 12.79 11.99 3.66
N GLU A 195 11.58 11.44 3.51
CA GLU A 195 11.20 10.16 4.10
C GLU A 195 10.94 9.12 3.01
N LYS A 196 11.52 7.94 3.18
CA LYS A 196 11.39 6.83 2.24
C LYS A 196 11.06 5.53 2.98
N TRP A 197 10.49 4.57 2.25
CA TRP A 197 10.27 3.21 2.74
C TRP A 197 11.13 2.25 1.92
N CYS A 198 12.20 1.75 2.52
CA CYS A 198 13.14 0.91 1.79
C CYS A 198 13.71 -0.20 2.66
N CYS A 199 14.23 -1.24 2.00
CA CYS A 199 14.87 -2.35 2.67
C CYS A 199 16.20 -1.91 3.28
N ARG A 200 16.70 -2.70 4.24
CA ARG A 200 17.95 -2.39 4.95
C ARG A 200 19.15 -2.23 4.01
N ALA A 201 19.21 -2.99 2.92
CA ALA A 201 20.28 -2.84 1.92
C ALA A 201 20.25 -1.46 1.24
N CYS A 202 19.07 -0.98 0.84
CA CYS A 202 18.89 0.37 0.30
C CYS A 202 19.15 1.45 1.37
N MET A 203 18.70 1.24 2.60
CA MET A 203 18.99 2.15 3.73
C MET A 203 20.49 2.32 3.95
N ARG A 204 21.29 1.24 3.89
CA ARG A 204 22.76 1.32 4.06
C ARG A 204 23.39 2.22 3.01
N LYS A 205 23.00 2.08 1.74
CA LYS A 205 23.51 2.90 0.63
C LYS A 205 23.25 4.39 0.90
N ASP A 206 22.03 4.75 1.28
CA ASP A 206 21.68 6.15 1.51
C ASP A 206 22.20 6.70 2.85
N ALA A 207 22.33 5.85 3.89
CA ALA A 207 22.95 6.23 5.16
C ALA A 207 24.44 6.58 4.99
N TRP A 208 25.18 5.83 4.17
CA TRP A 208 26.57 6.16 3.83
C TRP A 208 26.69 7.48 3.07
N LYS A 209 25.80 7.74 2.10
CA LYS A 209 25.76 9.04 1.40
C LYS A 209 25.43 10.19 2.36
N MET A 210 24.50 9.96 3.28
CA MET A 210 24.11 10.94 4.30
C MET A 210 25.27 11.26 5.23
N LEU A 211 26.02 10.23 5.68
CA LEU A 211 27.21 10.42 6.50
C LEU A 211 28.28 11.21 5.76
N ALA A 212 28.56 10.87 4.50
CA ALA A 212 29.54 11.58 3.68
C ALA A 212 29.13 13.04 3.42
N GLY A 213 27.86 13.30 3.10
CA GLY A 213 27.35 14.65 2.84
C GLY A 213 27.32 15.55 4.08
N ASN A 214 26.98 14.99 5.25
CA ASN A 214 26.93 15.73 6.50
C ASN A 214 28.28 15.83 7.22
N PHE A 215 29.30 15.10 6.78
CA PHE A 215 30.61 15.05 7.41
C PHE A 215 31.22 16.45 7.61
N LEU A 216 31.02 17.35 6.64
CA LEU A 216 31.53 18.72 6.68
C LEU A 216 30.77 19.66 7.64
N PHE A 217 29.55 19.31 8.06
CA PHE A 217 28.64 20.24 8.73
C PHE A 217 28.27 19.83 10.17
N VAL A 218 28.95 18.83 10.75
CA VAL A 218 28.92 18.30 12.15
C VAL A 218 27.53 17.95 12.70
N LEU A 219 26.56 18.87 12.68
CA LEU A 219 25.19 18.71 13.17
C LEU A 219 24.40 17.61 12.47
N GLY A 220 24.69 17.30 11.20
CA GLY A 220 24.04 16.20 10.47
C GLY A 220 24.63 14.81 10.75
N VAL A 221 25.81 14.73 11.41
CA VAL A 221 26.52 13.47 11.66
C VAL A 221 25.80 12.55 12.66
N PRO A 222 25.28 13.03 13.82
CA PRO A 222 24.57 12.16 14.77
C PRO A 222 23.34 11.47 14.15
N VAL A 223 22.60 12.19 13.30
CA VAL A 223 21.44 11.63 12.59
C VAL A 223 21.90 10.56 11.59
N ALA A 224 23.00 10.82 10.86
CA ALA A 224 23.61 9.85 9.95
C ALA A 224 24.04 8.55 10.64
N ILE A 225 24.73 8.66 11.78
CA ILE A 225 25.17 7.50 12.57
C ILE A 225 23.98 6.71 13.08
N THR A 226 22.95 7.37 13.63
CA THR A 226 21.75 6.69 14.14
C THR A 226 21.04 5.89 13.05
N GLN A 227 20.91 6.47 11.85
CA GLN A 227 20.29 5.82 10.70
C GLN A 227 21.15 4.68 10.13
N LEU A 228 22.48 4.83 10.17
CA LEU A 228 23.42 3.76 9.82
C LEU A 228 23.27 2.58 10.78
N ILE A 229 23.28 2.82 12.09
CA ILE A 229 23.07 1.78 13.11
C ILE A 229 21.77 1.05 12.82
N ARG A 230 20.64 1.76 12.62
CA ARG A 230 19.34 1.15 12.28
C ARG A 230 19.40 0.29 11.01
N ALA A 231 20.17 0.68 10.01
CA ALA A 231 20.33 -0.09 8.76
C ALA A 231 21.13 -1.40 8.93
N TYR A 232 21.92 -1.53 10.00
CA TYR A 232 22.68 -2.74 10.35
C TYR A 232 22.09 -3.51 11.54
N SER A 233 21.38 -2.86 12.46
CA SER A 233 20.99 -3.39 13.77
C SER A 233 19.68 -4.16 13.75
N GLY A 234 19.53 -5.18 12.93
CA GLY A 234 18.42 -6.09 13.18
C GLY A 234 18.49 -7.43 12.50
N SER A 235 18.06 -8.38 13.29
CA SER A 235 17.89 -9.79 13.00
C SER A 235 16.70 -9.99 12.06
N TYR A 236 16.80 -11.02 11.22
CA TYR A 236 15.71 -11.58 10.43
C TYR A 236 14.66 -12.25 11.33
#